data_AF-A0A9E3UXG3-F1
#
_entry.id   AF-A0A9E3UXG3-F1
#
_cell.length_a   1.000
_cell.length_b   1.000
_cell.length_c   1.000
_cell.angle_alpha   90.00
_cell.angle_beta   90.00
_cell.angle_gamma   90.00
#
_symmetry.space_group_name_H-M   'P 1'
#
loop_
_entity.id
_entity.type
_entity.pdbx_description
1 polymer ?
#
loop_
_entity_poly.entity_id
_entity_poly.type
_entity_poly.pdbx_seq_one_letter_code
_entity_poly.pdbx_strand_id
1 'polypeptide(L)' 'MWARGRVPCYWVADVLGRRVVAHHDPQTDGGKARYAQIIAYMWSEEIPLILDGREVTRLPVEELLA' A
#
# COMPACT_ATOMS: atom_id res chain seq x y z
N MET A 1 -7.28 8.43 10.75
CA MET A 1 -7.21 7.81 9.40
C MET A 1 -6.06 8.43 8.63
N TRP A 2 -5.15 7.62 8.10
CA TRP A 2 -3.92 8.08 7.42
C TRP A 2 -4.19 9.00 6.21
N ALA A 3 -5.30 8.79 5.50
CA ALA A 3 -5.74 9.64 4.40
C ALA A 3 -5.92 11.12 4.83
N ARG A 4 -6.45 11.36 6.04
CA ARG A 4 -6.66 12.73 6.55
C ARG A 4 -5.34 13.45 6.82
N GLY A 5 -4.29 12.70 7.15
CA GLY A 5 -2.93 13.21 7.30
C GLY A 5 -2.16 13.34 5.98
N ARG A 6 -2.79 13.06 4.83
CA ARG A 6 -2.18 13.04 3.49
C ARG A 6 -0.93 12.15 3.39
N VAL A 7 -0.89 11.06 4.17
CA VAL A 7 0.14 10.04 4.01
C VAL A 7 -0.02 9.43 2.62
N PRO A 8 0.96 9.58 1.71
CA PRO A 8 0.78 9.28 0.28
C PRO A 8 0.57 7.80 0.01
N CYS A 9 1.20 6.94 0.82
CA CYS A 9 1.07 5.50 0.75
C CYS A 9 1.26 4.88 2.14
N TYR A 10 0.49 3.85 2.47
CA TYR A 10 0.80 2.94 3.59
C TYR A 10 0.35 1.52 3.25
N TRP A 11 1.03 0.54 3.86
CA TRP A 11 0.76 -0.87 3.67
C TRP A 11 0.23 -1.50 4.94
N VAL A 12 -0.68 -2.46 4.79
CA VAL A 12 -1.14 -3.34 5.87
C VAL A 12 -0.63 -4.74 5.57
N ALA A 13 0.24 -5.25 6.45
CA ALA A 13 0.71 -6.63 6.38
C ALA A 13 -0.28 -7.56 7.10
N ASP A 14 -0.91 -8.45 6.34
CA ASP A 14 -1.80 -9.51 6.85
C ASP A 14 -1.04 -10.83 6.83
N VAL A 15 -0.32 -11.09 7.93
CA VAL A 15 0.57 -12.25 8.07
C VAL A 15 -0.20 -13.57 8.03
N LEU A 16 -1.36 -13.64 8.69
CA LEU A 16 -2.20 -14.84 8.70
C LEU A 16 -2.83 -15.10 7.32
N GLY A 17 -3.29 -14.04 6.65
CA GLY A 17 -3.84 -14.09 5.30
C GLY A 17 -2.78 -14.15 4.19
N ARG A 18 -1.49 -14.10 4.53
CA ARG A 18 -0.34 -14.14 3.60
C ARG A 18 -0.47 -13.13 2.45
N ARG A 19 -0.76 -11.89 2.79
CA ARG A 19 -0.92 -10.81 1.81
C ARG A 19 -0.54 -9.45 2.39
N VAL A 20 -0.31 -8.49 1.50
CA VAL A 20 -0.15 -7.08 1.86
C VAL A 20 -1.20 -6.27 1.13
N VAL A 21 -1.88 -5.36 1.84
CA VAL A 21 -2.83 -4.42 1.26
C VAL A 21 -2.20 -3.04 1.23
N ALA A 22 -1.95 -2.53 0.03
CA ALA A 22 -1.36 -1.23 -0.21
C ALA A 22 -2.45 -0.19 -0.49
N HIS A 23 -2.40 0.93 0.22
CA HIS A 23 -3.32 2.05 0.07
C HIS A 23 -2.57 3.24 -0.52
N HIS A 24 -3.06 3.77 -1.64
CA HIS A 24 -2.43 4.86 -2.40
C HIS A 24 -3.44 5.94 -2.78
N ASP A 25 -2.90 7.12 -3.13
CA ASP A 25 -3.64 8.28 -3.61
C ASP A 25 -4.70 8.78 -2.60
N PRO A 26 -4.27 9.44 -1.51
CA PRO A 26 -5.19 9.99 -0.52
C PRO A 26 -5.99 11.15 -1.12
N GLN A 27 -7.30 10.96 -1.20
CA GLN A 27 -8.27 11.91 -1.72
C GLN A 27 -9.18 12.43 -0.60
N THR A 28 -9.70 13.64 -0.79
CA THR A 28 -10.75 14.20 0.07
C THR A 28 -12.00 14.40 -0.77
N ASP A 29 -13.09 13.74 -0.39
CA ASP A 29 -14.37 13.79 -1.10
C ASP A 29 -15.49 14.10 -0.10
N GLY A 30 -16.18 15.23 -0.29
CA GLY A 30 -17.26 15.67 0.60
C GLY A 30 -16.86 15.79 2.07
N GLY A 31 -15.61 16.15 2.37
CA GLY A 31 -15.08 16.24 3.74
C GLY A 31 -14.65 14.90 4.36
N LYS A 32 -14.75 13.78 3.63
CA LYS A 32 -14.22 12.48 4.04
C LYS A 32 -12.91 12.19 3.32
N ALA A 33 -11.87 11.88 4.09
CA ALA A 33 -10.59 11.45 3.54
C ALA A 33 -10.63 9.94 3.25
N ARG A 34 -10.18 9.52 2.06
CA ARG A 34 -10.11 8.11 1.63
C ARG A 34 -8.90 7.88 0.73
N TYR A 35 -8.54 6.62 0.49
CA TYR A 35 -7.57 6.25 -0.53
C TYR A 35 -8.32 5.85 -1.79
N ALA A 36 -7.92 6.39 -2.94
CA ALA A 36 -8.56 6.09 -4.21
C ALA A 36 -8.15 4.73 -4.77
N GLN A 37 -6.95 4.25 -4.41
CA GLN A 37 -6.41 2.99 -4.87
C GLN A 37 -6.08 2.10 -3.68
N ILE A 38 -6.60 0.87 -3.72
CA ILE A 38 -6.35 -0.18 -2.73
C ILE A 38 -6.02 -1.44 -3.50
N ILE A 39 -4.81 -1.95 -3.35
CA ILE A 39 -4.32 -3.15 -4.05
C ILE A 39 -3.93 -4.20 -3.02
N ALA A 40 -4.37 -5.44 -3.22
CA ALA A 40 -3.91 -6.57 -2.43
C ALA A 40 -2.85 -7.34 -3.24
N TYR A 41 -1.68 -7.52 -2.64
CA TYR A 41 -0.59 -8.34 -3.16
C TYR A 41 -0.54 -9.65 -2.37
N MET A 42 -0.61 -10.76 -3.08
CA MET A 42 -0.60 -12.12 -2.54
C MET A 42 0.84 -12.60 -2.29
N TRP A 43 1.00 -13.67 -1.51
CA TRP A 43 2.28 -14.24 -1.11
C TRP A 43 3.35 -14.33 -2.21
N SER A 44 2.98 -14.78 -3.40
CA SER A 44 3.90 -15.00 -4.53
C SER A 44 4.10 -13.76 -5.42
N GLU A 45 3.51 -12.62 -5.05
CA GLU A 45 3.60 -11.38 -5.81
C GLU A 45 4.68 -10.46 -5.25
N GLU A 46 5.02 -9.43 -6.04
CA GLU A 46 5.96 -8.40 -5.64
C GLU A 46 5.26 -7.04 -5.58
N ILE A 47 5.63 -6.23 -4.59
CA ILE A 47 5.14 -4.88 -4.42
C ILE A 47 6.17 -3.89 -4.99
N PRO A 48 5.79 -2.99 -5.92
CA PRO A 48 6.69 -1.94 -6.39
C PRO A 48 6.93 -0.91 -5.29
N LEU A 49 8.19 -0.68 -4.92
CA LEU A 49 8.59 0.40 -4.03
C LEU A 49 8.82 1.66 -4.87
N ILE A 50 7.88 2.60 -4.79
CA ILE A 50 7.94 3.87 -5.49
C ILE A 50 8.33 4.98 -4.52
N LEU A 51 9.47 5.63 -4.78
CA LEU A 51 9.94 6.81 -4.05
C LEU A 51 10.04 7.97 -5.04
N ASP A 52 9.51 9.14 -4.67
CA ASP A 52 9.49 10.33 -5.53
C ASP A 52 8.91 10.09 -6.94
N GLY A 53 7.91 9.22 -7.04
CA GLY A 53 7.25 8.86 -8.31
C GLY A 53 8.08 7.91 -9.20
N ARG A 54 9.23 7.42 -8.72
CA ARG A 54 10.07 6.46 -9.42
C ARG A 54 10.07 5.11 -8.72
N GLU A 55 9.83 4.04 -9.47
CA GLU A 55 10.06 2.68 -8.98
C GLU A 55 11.56 2.48 -8.74
N VAL A 56 11.92 2.22 -7.47
CA VAL A 56 13.30 2.01 -7.04
C VAL A 56 13.65 0.53 -7.04
N THR A 57 12.70 -0.32 -6.63
CA THR A 57 12.82 -1.77 -6.62
C THR A 57 11.44 -2.41 -6.52
N ARG A 58 11.40 -3.74 -6.60
CA ARG A 58 10.26 -4.57 -6.20
C ARG A 58 10.63 -5.38 -4.96
N LEU A 59 9.66 -5.55 -4.07
CA LEU A 59 9.81 -6.30 -2.82
C LEU A 59 8.91 -7.53 -2.88
N PRO A 60 9.45 -8.76 -2.82
CA PRO A 60 8.64 -9.97 -2.73
C PRO A 60 7.79 -9.96 -1.45
N VAL A 61 6.51 -10.28 -1.56
CA VAL A 61 5.61 -10.35 -0.39
C VAL A 61 6.09 -11.41 0.60
N GLU A 62 6.63 -12.53 0.12
CA GLU A 62 7.16 -13.58 0.96
C GLU A 62 8.33 -13.14 1.86
N GLU A 63 9.19 -12.24 1.38
CA GLU A 63 10.30 -11.69 2.18
C GLU A 63 9.79 -10.69 3.23
N LEU A 64 8.75 -9.92 2.89
CA LEU A 64 8.15 -8.94 3.80
C LEU A 64 7.37 -9.57 4.96
N LEU A 65 6.89 -10.80 4.77
CA LEU A 65 6.06 -11.52 5.72
C LEU A 65 6.77 -12.72 6.38
N ALA A 66 8.08 -12.88 6.13
CA ALA A 66 8.92 -13.95 6.66
C ALA A 66 9.11 -13.89 8.19
#